data_AF-A0A3S4IWN2-F1
#
_entry.id   AF-A0A3S4IWN2-F1
#
_cell.length_a   1.000
_cell.length_b   1.000
_cell.length_c   1.000
_cell.angle_alpha   90.00
_cell.angle_beta   90.00
_cell.angle_gamma   90.00
#
_symmetry.space_group_name_H-M   'P 1'
#
loop_
_entity.id
_entity.type
_entity.pdbx_description
1 polymer ?
#
loop_
_entity_poly.entity_id
_entity_poly.type
_entity_poly.pdbx_seq_one_letter_code
_entity_poly.pdbx_strand_id
1 'polypeptide(L)'
;MMTTILNIAHQSPFGLLFINYSLLLGASGGLAVIWSFLNWGSQSKTNLLPVALAFALAFGGILNVLAEVQQPGRLIYGFIYGWEHWYGSIIKYGVLILPLFCLLLILQLTPLKLSVFVDKLTKILLIGTGIFLGMYSGIFMTNEHGIALWNTPLSAVLMLLSGLYTGFIAYSLVSKTY
;
A
#
# COMPACT_ATOMS: atom_id res chain seq x y z
N MET A 1 -38.73 33.50 3.05
CA MET A 1 -37.31 33.30 3.39
C MET A 1 -36.86 32.03 2.71
N MET A 2 -36.20 32.14 1.56
CA MET A 2 -35.73 30.99 0.79
C MET A 2 -34.40 30.57 1.42
N THR A 3 -34.40 29.45 2.14
CA THR A 3 -33.16 28.80 2.57
C THR A 3 -32.49 28.24 1.33
N THR A 4 -31.62 29.03 0.70
CA THR A 4 -30.55 28.48 -0.14
C THR A 4 -29.69 27.61 0.76
N ILE A 5 -30.02 26.32 0.80
CA ILE A 5 -29.07 25.29 1.23
C ILE A 5 -27.97 25.39 0.19
N LEU A 6 -26.89 26.12 0.52
CA LEU A 6 -25.64 26.00 -0.22
C LEU A 6 -25.35 24.51 -0.23
N ASN A 7 -25.43 23.92 -1.41
CA ASN A 7 -25.05 22.55 -1.65
C ASN A 7 -23.52 22.46 -1.55
N ILE A 8 -23.00 22.57 -0.33
CA ILE A 8 -21.57 22.50 0.00
C ILE A 8 -21.20 21.01 0.13
N ALA A 9 -21.42 20.22 -0.91
CA ALA A 9 -20.80 18.90 -1.08
C ALA A 9 -21.10 18.33 -2.47
N HIS A 10 -20.22 18.49 -3.46
CA HIS A 10 -20.36 17.75 -4.74
C HIS A 10 -19.04 17.47 -5.49
N GLN A 11 -17.89 17.45 -4.83
CA GLN A 11 -16.70 16.82 -5.43
C GLN A 11 -16.31 15.62 -4.60
N SER A 12 -16.12 14.48 -5.27
CA SER A 12 -15.58 13.28 -4.64
C SER A 12 -14.28 13.65 -3.94
N PRO A 13 -14.07 13.27 -2.67
CA PRO A 13 -12.83 13.60 -1.96
C PRO A 13 -11.60 13.01 -2.65
N PHE A 14 -11.80 11.96 -3.47
CA PHE A 14 -10.77 11.28 -4.23
C PHE A 14 -11.17 11.10 -5.70
N GLY A 15 -10.21 11.24 -6.59
CA GLY A 15 -10.30 10.89 -7.99
C GLY A 15 -10.04 9.41 -8.25
N LEU A 16 -10.08 9.06 -9.53
CA LEU A 16 -9.91 7.68 -10.00
C LEU A 16 -8.49 7.14 -9.76
N LEU A 17 -7.49 8.02 -9.68
CA LEU A 17 -6.10 7.64 -9.42
C LEU A 17 -5.94 7.08 -7.99
N PHE A 18 -6.65 7.62 -7.00
CA PHE A 18 -6.66 7.10 -5.64
C PHE A 18 -7.31 5.71 -5.53
N ILE A 19 -8.37 5.48 -6.32
CA ILE A 19 -9.00 4.15 -6.43
C ILE A 19 -7.99 3.15 -7.01
N ASN A 20 -7.32 3.51 -8.10
CA ASN A 20 -6.29 2.68 -8.71
C ASN A 20 -5.11 2.45 -7.76
N TYR A 21 -4.67 3.47 -7.03
CA TYR A 21 -3.67 3.36 -5.97
C TYR A 21 -4.06 2.29 -4.95
N SER A 22 -5.29 2.35 -4.44
CA SER A 22 -5.80 1.43 -3.43
C SER A 22 -5.82 -0.02 -3.95
N LEU A 23 -6.24 -0.22 -5.19
CA LEU A 23 -6.21 -1.52 -5.85
C LEU A 23 -4.78 -2.05 -6.02
N LEU A 24 -3.88 -1.23 -6.59
CA LEU A 24 -2.51 -1.63 -6.90
C LEU A 24 -1.72 -1.95 -5.63
N LEU A 25 -1.84 -1.12 -4.59
CA LEU A 25 -1.19 -1.37 -3.31
C LEU A 25 -1.78 -2.55 -2.56
N GLY A 26 -3.10 -2.72 -2.59
CA GLY A 26 -3.76 -3.87 -2.00
C GLY A 26 -3.27 -5.17 -2.62
N ALA A 27 -3.25 -5.24 -3.96
CA ALA A 27 -2.73 -6.38 -4.70
C ALA A 27 -1.23 -6.60 -4.43
N SER A 28 -0.42 -5.54 -4.43
CA SER A 28 1.00 -5.62 -4.13
C SER A 28 1.28 -6.15 -2.72
N GLY A 29 0.57 -5.63 -1.72
CA GLY A 29 0.69 -6.03 -0.33
C GLY A 29 0.30 -7.50 -0.15
N GLY A 30 -0.82 -7.91 -0.72
CA GLY A 30 -1.27 -9.30 -0.70
C GLY A 30 -0.27 -10.25 -1.35
N LEU A 31 0.26 -9.87 -2.52
CA LEU A 31 1.25 -10.66 -3.24
C LEU A 31 2.54 -10.82 -2.41
N ALA A 32 3.05 -9.73 -1.84
CA ALA A 32 4.25 -9.75 -0.98
C ALA A 32 4.05 -10.61 0.28
N VAL A 33 2.87 -10.53 0.91
CA VAL A 33 2.50 -11.36 2.07
C VAL A 33 2.55 -12.83 1.70
N ILE A 34 1.86 -13.22 0.63
CA ILE A 34 1.76 -14.63 0.19
C ILE A 34 3.12 -15.18 -0.21
N TRP A 35 3.89 -14.43 -1.00
CA TRP A 35 5.23 -14.84 -1.41
C TRP A 35 6.15 -15.03 -0.19
N SER A 36 6.10 -14.11 0.78
CA SER A 36 6.93 -14.16 1.99
C SER A 36 6.61 -15.37 2.87
N PHE A 37 5.32 -15.72 3.00
CA PHE A 37 4.89 -16.91 3.73
C PHE A 37 5.34 -18.20 3.04
N LEU A 38 5.14 -18.31 1.73
CA LEU A 38 5.48 -19.53 0.97
C LEU A 38 7.00 -19.76 0.89
N ASN A 39 7.78 -18.68 0.85
CA ASN A 39 9.25 -18.76 0.78
C ASN A 39 9.92 -18.62 2.16
N TRP A 40 9.19 -18.78 3.26
CA TRP A 40 9.72 -18.56 4.61
C TRP A 40 10.98 -19.38 4.94
N GLY A 41 11.00 -20.65 4.54
CA GLY A 41 12.12 -21.57 4.78
C GLY A 41 13.23 -21.54 3.73
N SER A 42 13.04 -20.80 2.62
CA SER A 42 13.96 -20.81 1.49
C SER A 42 14.69 -19.47 1.36
N GLN A 43 16.02 -19.52 1.31
CA GLN A 43 16.84 -18.40 0.83
C GLN A 43 17.06 -18.44 -0.69
N SER A 44 16.56 -19.49 -1.34
CA SER A 44 16.69 -19.66 -2.78
C SER A 44 15.80 -18.66 -3.50
N LYS A 45 16.40 -17.86 -4.38
CA LYS A 45 15.73 -16.81 -5.17
C LYS A 45 15.20 -17.37 -6.50
N THR A 46 14.65 -18.57 -6.51
CA THR A 46 14.27 -19.28 -7.74
C THR A 46 12.99 -18.76 -8.39
N ASN A 47 12.12 -18.06 -7.65
CA ASN A 47 10.91 -17.43 -8.20
C ASN A 47 10.71 -16.01 -7.67
N LEU A 48 11.37 -15.05 -8.32
CA LEU A 48 11.32 -13.62 -8.00
C LEU A 48 10.25 -12.85 -8.80
N LEU A 49 9.61 -13.47 -9.79
CA LEU A 49 8.59 -12.82 -10.61
C LEU A 49 7.42 -12.27 -9.77
N PRO A 50 6.91 -12.98 -8.73
CA PRO A 50 5.95 -12.40 -7.80
C PRO A 50 6.46 -11.13 -7.12
N VAL A 51 7.71 -11.12 -6.63
CA VAL A 51 8.32 -9.96 -5.97
C VAL A 51 8.47 -8.78 -6.93
N ALA A 52 8.87 -9.05 -8.17
CA ALA A 52 9.02 -8.05 -9.22
C ALA A 52 7.65 -7.43 -9.59
N LEU A 53 6.62 -8.26 -9.70
CA LEU A 53 5.25 -7.79 -9.94
C LEU A 53 4.75 -6.95 -8.76
N ALA A 54 4.95 -7.39 -7.52
CA ALA A 54 4.61 -6.58 -6.34
C ALA A 54 5.33 -5.23 -6.40
N PHE A 55 6.62 -5.18 -6.72
CA PHE A 55 7.33 -3.92 -6.85
C PHE A 55 6.73 -3.01 -7.93
N ALA A 56 6.43 -3.56 -9.11
CA ALA A 56 5.83 -2.81 -10.21
C ALA A 56 4.45 -2.23 -9.83
N LEU A 57 3.61 -3.03 -9.15
CA LEU A 57 2.31 -2.60 -8.65
C LEU A 57 2.44 -1.52 -7.57
N ALA A 58 3.34 -1.70 -6.60
CA ALA A 58 3.61 -0.73 -5.55
C ALA A 58 4.10 0.61 -6.13
N PHE A 59 5.07 0.54 -7.04
CA PHE A 59 5.63 1.72 -7.69
C PHE A 59 4.57 2.45 -8.55
N GLY A 60 3.79 1.70 -9.34
CA GLY A 60 2.67 2.27 -10.10
C GLY A 60 1.62 2.93 -9.21
N GLY A 61 1.29 2.31 -8.07
CA GLY A 61 0.43 2.90 -7.05
C GLY A 61 0.97 4.23 -6.51
N ILE A 62 2.26 4.27 -6.15
CA ILE A 62 2.91 5.51 -5.69
C ILE A 62 2.80 6.61 -6.75
N LEU A 63 3.04 6.29 -8.02
CA LEU A 63 2.91 7.27 -9.11
C LEU A 63 1.49 7.82 -9.23
N ASN A 64 0.44 7.00 -9.01
CA ASN A 64 -0.94 7.48 -9.03
C ASN A 64 -1.19 8.55 -7.95
N VAL A 65 -0.74 8.32 -6.72
CA VAL A 65 -0.91 9.31 -5.64
C VAL A 65 -0.08 10.56 -5.88
N LEU A 66 1.17 10.41 -6.34
CA LEU A 66 2.00 11.56 -6.68
C LEU A 66 1.41 12.41 -7.80
N ALA A 67 0.74 11.79 -8.77
CA ALA A 67 0.05 12.49 -9.85
C ALA A 67 -1.25 13.19 -9.39
N GLU A 68 -1.87 12.71 -8.30
CA GLU A 68 -3.12 13.27 -7.78
C GLU A 68 -2.91 14.41 -6.79
N VAL A 69 -1.78 14.44 -6.09
CA VAL A 69 -1.42 15.57 -5.21
C VAL A 69 -1.10 16.81 -6.06
N GLN A 70 -1.69 17.96 -5.72
CA GLN A 70 -1.48 19.22 -6.45
C GLN A 70 -0.02 19.73 -6.39
N GLN A 71 0.69 19.46 -5.29
CA GLN A 71 2.05 19.92 -5.04
C GLN A 71 2.95 18.75 -4.57
N PRO A 72 3.21 17.74 -5.41
CA PRO A 72 3.89 16.52 -4.99
C PRO A 72 5.33 16.79 -4.54
N GLY A 73 5.99 17.79 -5.13
CA GLY A 73 7.34 18.21 -4.74
C GLY A 73 7.46 18.69 -3.29
N ARG A 74 6.37 19.13 -2.66
CA ARG A 74 6.39 19.60 -1.25
C ARG A 74 6.38 18.45 -0.24
N LEU A 75 6.11 17.21 -0.66
CA LEU A 75 6.21 16.04 0.21
C LEU A 75 7.62 15.87 0.79
N ILE A 76 8.66 16.33 0.06
CA ILE A 76 10.06 16.25 0.52
C ILE A 76 10.28 16.98 1.86
N TYR A 77 9.53 18.05 2.11
CA TYR A 77 9.63 18.80 3.35
C TYR A 77 9.18 17.99 4.57
N GLY A 78 8.22 17.07 4.40
CA GLY A 78 7.82 16.14 5.45
C GLY A 78 8.94 15.16 5.85
N PHE A 79 9.86 14.86 4.94
CA PHE A 79 11.03 14.01 5.24
C PHE A 79 12.18 14.80 5.85
N ILE A 80 12.42 16.04 5.40
CA ILE A 80 13.55 16.86 5.85
C ILE A 80 13.26 17.57 7.18
N TYR A 81 12.10 18.21 7.29
CA TYR A 81 11.73 19.03 8.44
C TYR A 81 10.80 18.30 9.42
N GLY A 82 10.40 17.07 9.08
CA GLY A 82 9.43 16.31 9.87
C GLY A 82 8.00 16.83 9.69
N TRP A 83 7.08 16.32 10.52
CA TRP A 83 5.67 16.64 10.44
C TRP A 83 5.15 17.20 11.76
N GLU A 84 4.53 18.37 11.73
CA GLU A 84 3.74 18.87 12.86
C GLU A 84 2.48 18.02 13.06
N HIS A 85 2.05 17.79 14.30
CA HIS A 85 0.89 16.94 14.64
C HIS A 85 1.00 15.50 14.12
N TRP A 86 2.07 14.80 14.48
CA TRP A 86 2.37 13.43 14.03
C TRP A 86 1.16 12.48 14.10
N TYR A 87 0.43 12.52 15.21
CA TYR A 87 -0.72 11.64 15.47
C TYR A 87 -2.01 12.01 14.72
N GLY A 88 -2.06 13.15 14.04
CA GLY A 88 -3.30 13.70 13.48
C GLY A 88 -3.58 13.35 12.02
N SER A 89 -2.70 12.60 11.33
CA SER A 89 -2.91 12.29 9.91
C SER A 89 -2.36 10.93 9.52
N ILE A 90 -3.27 10.05 9.07
CA ILE A 90 -2.93 8.73 8.55
C ILE A 90 -2.09 8.79 7.26
N ILE A 91 -2.15 9.89 6.50
CA ILE A 91 -1.38 10.11 5.26
C ILE A 91 0.13 9.97 5.52
N LYS A 92 0.59 10.49 6.66
CA LYS A 92 2.01 10.50 7.05
C LYS A 92 2.60 9.09 7.15
N TYR A 93 1.82 8.14 7.65
CA TYR A 93 2.24 6.74 7.75
C TYR A 93 2.42 6.12 6.38
N GLY A 94 1.54 6.41 5.41
CA GLY A 94 1.68 5.95 4.03
C GLY A 94 2.95 6.49 3.38
N VAL A 95 3.25 7.78 3.57
CA VAL A 95 4.45 8.43 3.02
C VAL A 95 5.75 7.76 3.48
N LEU A 96 5.79 7.18 4.68
CA LEU A 96 6.97 6.49 5.21
C LEU A 96 6.99 5.00 4.90
N ILE A 97 5.85 4.34 5.05
CA ILE A 97 5.75 2.88 4.89
C ILE A 97 5.86 2.46 3.43
N LEU A 98 5.40 3.28 2.47
CA LEU A 98 5.47 2.95 1.05
C LEU A 98 6.90 2.87 0.51
N PRO A 99 7.77 3.87 0.73
CA PRO A 99 9.18 3.75 0.37
C PRO A 99 9.86 2.57 1.07
N LEU A 100 9.58 2.36 2.36
CA LEU A 100 10.14 1.22 3.10
C LEU A 100 9.73 -0.12 2.45
N PHE A 101 8.45 -0.29 2.14
CA PHE A 101 7.95 -1.49 1.48
C PHE A 101 8.63 -1.72 0.12
N CYS A 102 8.77 -0.67 -0.70
CA CYS A 102 9.49 -0.76 -1.97
C CYS A 102 10.96 -1.14 -1.78
N LEU A 103 11.65 -0.57 -0.79
CA LEU A 103 13.04 -0.91 -0.47
C LEU A 103 13.19 -2.37 -0.04
N LEU A 104 12.25 -2.90 0.75
CA LEU A 104 12.25 -4.31 1.16
C LEU A 104 12.03 -5.24 -0.04
N LEU A 105 11.16 -4.88 -0.99
CA LEU A 105 10.99 -5.62 -2.24
C LEU A 105 12.25 -5.59 -3.11
N ILE A 106 12.87 -4.41 -3.26
CA ILE A 106 14.15 -4.26 -3.98
C ILE A 106 15.22 -5.14 -3.34
N LEU A 107 15.34 -5.12 -2.00
CA LEU A 107 16.29 -5.95 -1.27
C LEU A 107 16.12 -7.44 -1.61
N GLN A 108 14.88 -7.92 -1.72
CA GLN A 108 14.59 -9.28 -2.14
C GLN A 108 14.95 -9.55 -3.61
N LEU A 109 14.73 -8.58 -4.51
CA LEU A 109 15.10 -8.66 -5.92
C LEU A 109 16.61 -8.60 -6.17
N THR A 110 17.40 -8.01 -5.27
CA THR A 110 18.86 -7.92 -5.45
C THR A 110 19.51 -9.31 -5.52
N PRO A 111 20.64 -9.48 -6.22
CA PRO A 111 21.39 -10.74 -6.19
C PRO A 111 22.14 -10.98 -4.86
N LEU A 112 22.00 -10.07 -3.88
CA LEU A 112 22.73 -10.15 -2.62
C LEU A 112 22.30 -11.39 -1.81
N LYS A 113 23.30 -12.12 -1.32
CA LYS A 113 23.10 -13.19 -0.33
C LYS A 113 22.95 -12.58 1.05
N LEU A 114 21.70 -12.44 1.48
CA LEU A 114 21.37 -11.95 2.81
C LEU A 114 21.68 -13.02 3.86
N SER A 115 22.09 -12.61 5.06
CA SER A 115 22.15 -13.52 6.19
C SER A 115 20.74 -14.05 6.51
N VAL A 116 20.66 -15.25 7.10
CA VAL A 116 19.38 -15.89 7.47
C VAL A 116 18.51 -14.97 8.33
N PHE A 117 19.14 -14.23 9.24
CA PHE A 117 18.46 -13.26 10.09
C PHE A 117 17.86 -12.12 9.26
N VAL A 118 18.65 -11.50 8.38
CA VAL A 118 18.20 -10.35 7.56
C VAL A 118 17.11 -10.76 6.58
N ASP A 119 17.22 -11.93 5.96
CA ASP A 119 16.19 -12.44 5.06
C ASP A 119 14.85 -12.66 5.78
N LYS A 120 14.87 -13.33 6.94
CA LYS A 120 13.67 -13.53 7.77
C LYS A 120 13.07 -12.21 8.25
N LEU A 121 13.91 -11.29 8.74
CA LEU A 121 13.46 -9.98 9.18
C LEU A 121 12.81 -9.21 8.02
N THR A 122 13.40 -9.26 6.82
CA THR A 122 12.85 -8.62 5.62
C THR A 122 11.47 -9.19 5.29
N LYS A 123 11.30 -10.53 5.33
CA LYS A 123 10.01 -11.20 5.09
C LYS A 123 8.96 -10.83 6.16
N ILE A 124 9.34 -10.75 7.43
CA ILE A 124 8.45 -10.27 8.51
C ILE A 124 7.98 -8.85 8.23
N LEU A 125 8.92 -7.96 7.88
CA LEU A 125 8.60 -6.57 7.58
C LEU A 125 7.73 -6.45 6.33
N LEU A 126 7.98 -7.25 5.28
CA LEU A 126 7.13 -7.33 4.09
C LEU A 126 5.72 -7.80 4.41
N ILE A 127 5.56 -8.79 5.31
CA ILE A 127 4.24 -9.23 5.76
C ILE A 127 3.53 -8.09 6.49
N GLY A 128 4.20 -7.48 7.48
CA GLY A 128 3.60 -6.40 8.29
C GLY A 128 3.22 -5.18 7.45
N THR A 129 4.13 -4.72 6.60
CA THR A 129 3.88 -3.59 5.70
C THR A 129 2.89 -3.95 4.60
N GLY A 130 2.91 -5.17 4.05
CA GLY A 130 1.92 -5.62 3.06
C GLY A 130 0.50 -5.70 3.60
N ILE A 131 0.32 -6.18 4.85
CA ILE A 131 -0.97 -6.13 5.55
C ILE A 131 -1.40 -4.68 5.75
N PHE A 132 -0.48 -3.81 6.21
CA PHE A 132 -0.77 -2.39 6.36
C PHE A 132 -1.24 -1.76 5.05
N LEU A 133 -0.53 -1.98 3.93
CA LEU A 133 -0.90 -1.48 2.60
C LEU A 133 -2.30 -1.94 2.19
N GLY A 134 -2.65 -3.21 2.44
CA GLY A 134 -3.98 -3.74 2.17
C GLY A 134 -5.09 -3.08 3.00
N MET A 135 -4.80 -2.72 4.25
CA MET A 135 -5.75 -2.02 5.13
C MET A 135 -5.79 -0.50 4.90
N TYR A 136 -4.70 0.07 4.38
CA TYR A 136 -4.37 1.48 4.50
C TYR A 136 -5.46 2.39 3.96
N SER A 137 -5.91 2.13 2.72
CA SER A 137 -6.98 2.93 2.10
C SER A 137 -8.29 2.84 2.88
N GLY A 138 -8.63 1.67 3.44
CA GLY A 138 -9.81 1.54 4.29
C GLY A 138 -9.70 2.33 5.59
N ILE A 139 -8.54 2.29 6.27
CA ILE A 139 -8.29 3.12 7.47
C ILE A 139 -8.40 4.60 7.11
N PHE A 140 -7.83 5.02 5.98
CA PHE A 140 -7.93 6.39 5.52
C PHE A 140 -9.37 6.82 5.25
N MET A 141 -10.16 5.99 4.57
CA MET A 141 -11.58 6.24 4.35
C MET A 141 -12.38 6.38 5.65
N THR A 142 -12.04 5.65 6.72
CA THR A 142 -12.73 5.82 8.03
C THR A 142 -12.54 7.19 8.67
N ASN A 143 -11.44 7.88 8.34
CA ASN A 143 -11.16 9.21 8.87
C ASN A 143 -11.87 10.31 8.06
N GLU A 144 -12.49 9.98 6.93
CA GLU A 144 -13.33 10.89 6.15
C GLU A 144 -14.76 10.93 6.72
N HIS A 145 -15.01 11.87 7.63
CA HIS A 145 -16.29 12.02 8.31
C HIS A 145 -17.46 12.46 7.40
N GLY A 146 -17.17 12.85 6.15
CA GLY A 146 -18.16 13.32 5.19
C GLY A 146 -18.99 12.23 4.52
N ILE A 147 -18.62 10.94 4.65
CA ILE A 147 -19.29 9.84 3.94
C ILE A 147 -19.69 8.74 4.92
N ALA A 148 -21.01 8.60 5.14
CA ALA A 148 -21.59 7.71 6.14
C ALA A 148 -21.18 6.24 5.99
N LEU A 149 -21.00 5.75 4.77
CA LEU A 149 -20.61 4.36 4.49
C LEU A 149 -19.13 4.06 4.78
N TRP A 150 -18.30 5.09 4.88
CA TRP A 150 -16.85 4.92 5.05
C TRP A 150 -16.43 4.95 6.51
N ASN A 151 -17.23 5.57 7.38
CA ASN A 151 -16.97 5.68 8.82
C ASN A 151 -17.33 4.37 9.57
N THR A 152 -16.70 3.26 9.16
CA THR A 152 -16.83 1.96 9.81
C THR A 152 -15.49 1.22 9.79
N PRO A 153 -15.07 0.58 10.91
CA PRO A 153 -13.86 -0.23 10.95
C PRO A 153 -13.90 -1.41 9.96
N LEU A 154 -15.10 -1.80 9.49
CA LEU A 154 -15.27 -2.84 8.50
C LEU A 154 -14.58 -2.49 7.16
N SER A 155 -14.46 -1.22 6.80
CA SER A 155 -13.82 -0.78 5.55
C SER A 155 -12.35 -1.22 5.47
N ALA A 156 -11.59 -1.11 6.56
CA ALA A 156 -10.20 -1.55 6.66
C ALA A 156 -10.08 -3.07 6.49
N VAL A 157 -11.01 -3.84 7.09
CA VAL A 157 -11.04 -5.30 6.98
C VAL A 157 -11.38 -5.74 5.56
N LEU A 158 -12.40 -5.14 4.94
CA LEU A 158 -12.80 -5.45 3.58
C LEU A 158 -11.71 -5.11 2.56
N MET A 159 -11.03 -3.97 2.74
CA MET A 159 -9.89 -3.59 1.90
C MET A 159 -8.73 -4.57 2.04
N LEU A 160 -8.40 -4.99 3.26
CA LEU A 160 -7.36 -6.00 3.48
C LEU A 160 -7.69 -7.32 2.79
N LEU A 161 -8.90 -7.85 3.03
CA LEU A 161 -9.30 -9.13 2.44
C LEU A 161 -9.32 -9.06 0.91
N SER A 162 -9.79 -7.94 0.35
CA SER A 162 -9.77 -7.69 -1.10
C SER A 162 -8.34 -7.61 -1.64
N GLY A 163 -7.44 -6.93 -0.94
CA GLY A 163 -6.01 -6.83 -1.28
C GLY A 163 -5.30 -8.19 -1.21
N LEU A 164 -5.52 -8.95 -0.14
CA LEU A 164 -4.99 -10.32 0.00
C LEU A 164 -5.51 -11.23 -1.13
N TYR A 165 -6.80 -11.16 -1.44
CA TYR A 165 -7.42 -11.98 -2.48
C TYR A 165 -6.91 -11.63 -3.89
N THR A 166 -6.84 -10.34 -4.22
CA THR A 166 -6.28 -9.87 -5.51
C THR A 166 -4.80 -10.22 -5.62
N GLY A 167 -4.03 -10.06 -4.53
CA GLY A 167 -2.64 -10.50 -4.45
C GLY A 167 -2.47 -12.01 -4.63
N PHE A 168 -3.39 -12.83 -4.10
CA PHE A 168 -3.40 -14.28 -4.30
C PHE A 168 -3.66 -14.68 -5.74
N ILE A 169 -4.62 -14.02 -6.39
CA ILE A 169 -4.89 -14.23 -7.82
C ILE A 169 -3.64 -13.87 -8.63
N ALA A 170 -3.06 -12.69 -8.38
CA ALA A 170 -1.85 -12.24 -9.07
C ALA A 170 -0.67 -13.22 -8.87
N TYR A 171 -0.45 -13.66 -7.63
CA TYR A 171 0.56 -14.68 -7.31
C TYR A 171 0.32 -15.96 -8.12
N SER A 172 -0.91 -16.48 -8.10
CA SER A 172 -1.28 -17.73 -8.79
C SER A 172 -1.09 -17.67 -10.31
N LEU A 173 -1.21 -16.49 -10.91
CA LEU A 173 -0.99 -16.27 -12.34
C LEU A 173 0.49 -16.29 -12.71
N VAL A 174 1.34 -15.67 -11.88
CA VAL A 174 2.78 -15.54 -12.17
C VAL A 174 3.64 -16.66 -11.57
N SER A 175 3.12 -17.41 -10.60
CA SER A 175 3.83 -18.53 -9.99
C SER A 175 3.68 -19.84 -10.77
N LYS A 176 2.74 -19.91 -11.72
CA LYS A 176 2.43 -21.11 -12.53
C LYS A 176 3.31 -21.27 -13.77
N THR A 177 4.35 -20.45 -13.94
CA THR A 177 5.19 -20.46 -15.13
C THR A 177 6.50 -21.21 -14.84
N TYR A 178 6.57 -22.45 -15.35
CA TYR A 178 7.67 -23.42 -15.42
C TYR A 178 7.95 -24.29 -14.19
#